data_AF-A0A831WMN8-F1
#
_entry.id   AF-A0A831WMN8-F1
#
_cell.length_a   1.000
_cell.length_b   1.000
_cell.length_c   1.000
_cell.angle_alpha   90.00
_cell.angle_beta   90.00
_cell.angle_gamma   90.00
#
_symmetry.space_group_name_H-M   'P 1'
#
loop_
_entity.id
_entity.type
_entity.pdbx_description
1 polymer ?
#
loop_
_entity_poly.entity_id
_entity_poly.type
_entity_poly.pdbx_seq_one_letter_code
_entity_poly.pdbx_strand_id
1 'polypeptide(L)'
;SEDSSIEIAKKLKVETISLPFNMGTWSAIRVGFKYALDKDYDQVITIDADGQHIPNDIPKLLNGLRKGFDIVIIVLSETSCPTTFPLSIPK
;
A
#
# COMPACT_ATOMS: atom_id res chain seq x y z
N SER A 1 -14.93 -4.07 11.17
CA SER A 1 -14.22 -3.70 12.41
C SER A 1 -15.26 -3.17 13.36
N GLU A 2 -15.18 -3.55 14.63
CA GLU A 2 -16.08 -3.05 15.69
C GLU A 2 -15.46 -1.88 16.47
N ASP A 3 -14.26 -1.43 16.09
CA ASP A 3 -13.53 -0.34 16.73
C ASP A 3 -13.85 1.04 16.14
N SER A 4 -13.33 2.09 16.79
CA SER A 4 -13.54 3.49 16.39
C SER A 4 -12.65 3.95 15.23
N SER A 5 -11.86 3.07 14.61
CA SER A 5 -10.86 3.43 13.59
C SER A 5 -11.48 4.13 12.38
N ILE A 6 -12.66 3.68 11.94
CA ILE A 6 -13.39 4.28 10.81
C ILE A 6 -13.85 5.71 11.14
N GLU A 7 -14.31 5.96 12.36
CA GLU A 7 -14.77 7.28 12.78
C GLU A 7 -13.62 8.29 12.82
N ILE A 8 -12.47 7.86 13.33
CA ILE A 8 -11.25 8.69 13.37
C ILE A 8 -10.80 9.01 11.95
N ALA A 9 -10.73 8.02 11.06
CA ALA A 9 -10.34 8.23 9.66
C ALA A 9 -11.28 9.23 8.94
N LYS A 10 -12.60 9.13 9.16
CA LYS A 10 -13.57 10.08 8.62
C LYS A 10 -13.37 11.51 9.15
N LYS A 11 -13.07 11.67 10.44
CA LYS A 11 -12.76 13.00 11.03
C LYS A 11 -11.50 13.61 10.42
N LEU A 12 -10.51 12.78 10.06
CA LEU A 12 -9.30 13.19 9.37
C LEU A 12 -9.50 13.42 7.86
N LYS A 13 -10.74 13.30 7.35
CA LYS A 13 -11.08 13.42 5.92
C LYS A 13 -10.33 12.44 5.02
N VAL A 14 -9.99 11.26 5.58
CA VAL A 14 -9.41 10.16 4.82
C VAL A 14 -10.54 9.38 4.16
N GLU A 15 -10.34 9.00 2.90
CA GLU A 15 -11.29 8.14 2.20
C GLU A 15 -11.23 6.71 2.77
N THR A 16 -12.39 6.15 3.09
CA THR A 16 -12.49 4.85 3.76
C THR A 16 -13.43 3.93 3.00
N ILE A 17 -13.04 2.68 2.80
CA ILE A 17 -13.90 1.62 2.27
C ILE A 17 -14.20 0.64 3.40
N SER A 18 -15.47 0.37 3.65
CA SER A 18 -15.91 -0.61 4.65
C SER A 18 -16.49 -1.83 3.97
N LEU A 19 -16.04 -3.01 4.37
CA LEU A 19 -16.58 -4.29 3.90
C LEU A 19 -17.70 -4.76 4.85
N PRO A 20 -18.77 -5.38 4.31
CA PRO A 20 -19.96 -5.74 5.09
C PRO A 20 -19.69 -6.75 6.21
N PHE A 21 -18.62 -7.55 6.10
CA PHE A 21 -18.14 -8.47 7.13
C PHE A 21 -16.62 -8.63 6.98
N ASN A 22 -15.97 -9.28 7.96
CA ASN A 22 -14.54 -9.54 7.89
C ASN A 22 -14.24 -10.57 6.77
N MET A 23 -13.69 -10.09 5.66
CA MET A 23 -13.29 -10.91 4.51
C MET A 23 -11.78 -11.19 4.48
N GLY A 24 -11.05 -10.85 5.55
CA GLY A 24 -9.60 -10.94 5.63
C GLY A 24 -8.86 -9.83 4.89
N THR A 25 -7.57 -9.68 5.21
CA THR A 25 -6.70 -8.60 4.70
C THR A 25 -6.58 -8.60 3.18
N TRP A 26 -6.40 -9.77 2.56
CA TRP A 26 -6.25 -9.89 1.11
C TRP A 26 -7.49 -9.40 0.34
N SER A 27 -8.69 -9.61 0.90
CA SER A 27 -9.92 -9.10 0.29
C SER A 27 -9.98 -7.58 0.36
N ALA A 28 -9.59 -6.98 1.48
CA ALA A 28 -9.51 -5.52 1.61
C ALA A 28 -8.49 -4.92 0.63
N ILE A 29 -7.32 -5.55 0.48
CA ILE A 29 -6.30 -5.15 -0.50
C ILE A 29 -6.87 -5.20 -1.92
N ARG A 30 -7.53 -6.30 -2.32
CA ARG A 30 -8.17 -6.42 -3.65
C ARG A 30 -9.20 -5.34 -3.91
N VAL A 31 -10.01 -5.00 -2.91
CA VAL A 31 -10.99 -3.90 -3.03
C VAL A 31 -10.28 -2.55 -3.19
N GLY A 32 -9.19 -2.30 -2.47
CA GLY A 32 -8.35 -1.12 -2.66
C GLY A 32 -7.79 -1.02 -4.08
N PHE A 33 -7.29 -2.12 -4.65
CA PHE A 33 -6.85 -2.15 -6.05
C PHE A 33 -7.99 -1.88 -7.03
N LYS A 34 -9.16 -2.49 -6.82
CA LYS A 34 -10.34 -2.24 -7.68
C LYS A 34 -10.76 -0.78 -7.62
N TYR A 35 -10.78 -0.19 -6.42
CA TYR A 35 -11.06 1.23 -6.23
C TYR A 35 -10.05 2.11 -6.97
N ALA A 36 -8.76 1.77 -6.89
CA ALA A 36 -7.72 2.51 -7.58
C ALA A 36 -7.91 2.50 -9.10
N LEU A 37 -8.22 1.33 -9.66
CA LEU A 37 -8.51 1.15 -11.09
C LEU A 37 -9.76 1.93 -11.52
N ASP A 38 -10.83 1.91 -10.72
CA ASP A 38 -12.09 2.61 -11.04
C ASP A 38 -11.97 4.14 -10.99
N LYS A 39 -10.90 4.64 -10.39
CA LYS A 39 -10.60 6.07 -10.23
C LYS A 39 -9.43 6.55 -11.09
N ASP A 40 -8.95 5.68 -11.98
CA ASP A 40 -7.83 5.96 -12.89
C ASP A 40 -6.55 6.42 -12.15
N TYR A 41 -6.25 5.82 -10.99
CA TYR A 41 -4.96 6.05 -10.33
C TYR A 41 -3.83 5.32 -11.05
N ASP A 42 -2.71 6.01 -11.27
CA ASP A 42 -1.54 5.44 -11.96
C ASP A 42 -0.74 4.45 -11.09
N GLN A 43 -0.76 4.63 -9.76
CA GLN A 43 0.10 3.93 -8.83
C GLN A 43 -0.62 3.64 -7.51
N VAL A 44 -0.37 2.46 -6.93
CA VAL A 44 -0.90 2.03 -5.63
C VAL A 44 0.25 1.69 -4.70
N ILE A 45 0.16 2.14 -3.46
CA ILE A 45 1.10 1.79 -2.40
C ILE A 45 0.30 1.14 -1.27
N THR A 46 0.74 -0.04 -0.84
CA THR A 46 0.18 -0.76 0.31
C THR A 46 1.12 -0.64 1.50
N ILE A 47 0.59 -0.31 2.68
CA ILE A 47 1.34 -0.18 3.93
C ILE A 47 0.49 -0.70 5.09
N ASP A 48 1.09 -1.41 6.05
CA ASP A 48 0.36 -1.84 7.25
C ASP A 48 0.19 -0.67 8.23
N ALA A 49 -0.93 -0.67 8.95
CA ALA A 49 -1.32 0.40 9.87
C ALA A 49 -0.78 0.25 11.30
N ASP A 50 0.18 -0.67 11.53
CA ASP A 50 0.74 -0.97 12.85
C ASP A 50 1.92 -0.05 13.25
N GLY A 51 2.35 0.82 12.33
CA GLY A 51 3.45 1.76 12.54
C GLY A 51 4.84 1.15 12.40
N GLN A 52 4.98 -0.12 12.03
CA GLN A 52 6.28 -0.73 11.74
C GLN A 52 6.87 -0.20 10.42
N HIS A 53 6.00 0.15 9.47
CA HIS A 53 6.40 0.74 8.19
C HIS A 53 6.39 2.26 8.29
N ILE A 54 7.53 2.89 8.07
CA ILE A 54 7.70 4.34 8.23
C ILE A 54 7.23 5.05 6.94
N PRO A 55 6.26 5.98 7.00
CA PRO A 55 5.81 6.72 5.82
C PRO A 55 6.93 7.49 5.09
N ASN A 56 8.01 7.84 5.79
CA ASN A 56 9.19 8.47 5.19
C ASN A 56 9.90 7.62 4.14
N ASP A 57 9.59 6.33 4.03
CA ASP A 57 10.13 5.46 2.98
C ASP A 57 9.32 5.47 1.68
N ILE A 58 8.12 6.06 1.66
CA ILE A 58 7.29 6.20 0.45
C ILE A 58 8.06 6.85 -0.73
N PRO A 59 8.88 7.90 -0.54
CA PRO A 59 9.69 8.46 -1.62
C PRO A 59 10.66 7.46 -2.27
N LYS A 60 11.14 6.45 -1.53
CA LYS A 60 12.00 5.38 -2.06
C LYS A 60 11.21 4.47 -3.00
N LEU A 61 9.98 4.11 -2.64
CA LEU A 61 9.06 3.34 -3.51
C LEU A 61 8.83 4.08 -4.82
N LEU A 62 8.44 5.36 -4.73
CA LEU A 62 8.17 6.19 -5.90
C LEU A 62 9.40 6.34 -6.79
N ASN A 63 10.60 6.37 -6.21
CA ASN A 63 11.83 6.42 -7.01
C ASN A 63 12.07 5.13 -7.80
N GLY A 64 11.74 3.96 -7.23
CA GLY A 64 11.75 2.71 -7.97
C GLY A 64 10.76 2.73 -9.14
N LEU A 65 9.52 3.15 -8.89
CA LEU A 65 8.51 3.25 -9.96
C LEU A 65 8.95 4.21 -11.08
N ARG A 66 9.54 5.37 -10.72
CA ARG A 66 10.08 6.33 -11.71
C ARG A 66 11.26 5.79 -12.53
N LYS A 67 11.99 4.79 -12.04
CA LYS A 67 13.05 4.11 -12.79
C LYS A 67 12.50 3.09 -13.80
N GLY A 68 11.17 2.90 -13.86
CA GLY A 68 10.51 1.99 -14.79
C GLY A 68 10.29 0.58 -14.24
N PHE A 69 10.40 0.37 -12.93
CA PHE A 69 10.04 -0.90 -12.31
C PHE A 69 8.53 -0.98 -12.12
N ASP A 70 7.91 -2.11 -12.47
CA ASP A 70 6.47 -2.33 -12.31
C ASP A 70 6.07 -2.56 -10.84
N ILE A 71 6.96 -3.20 -10.07
CA ILE A 71 6.73 -3.54 -8.66
C ILE A 71 7.97 -3.19 -7.85
N VAL A 72 7.78 -2.47 -6.74
CA VAL A 72 8.84 -2.12 -5.80
C VAL A 72 8.44 -2.57 -4.41
N ILE A 73 9.31 -3.35 -3.78
CA ILE A 73 9.11 -3.89 -2.43
C ILE A 73 10.20 -3.30 -1.53
N ILE A 74 9.80 -2.76 -0.39
CA ILE A 74 10.74 -2.40 0.67
C ILE A 74 10.84 -3.57 1.63
N VAL A 75 12.08 -3.97 1.90
CA VAL A 75 12.40 -4.88 3.00
C VAL A 75 13.06 -4.03 4.07
N LEU A 76 12.48 -4.00 5.27
CA LEU A 76 13.12 -3.41 6.44
C LEU A 76 14.31 -4.31 6.81
N SER A 77 15.51 -3.93 6.38
CA SER A 77 16.74 -4.53 6.88
C SER A 77 17.43 -3.52 7.81
N GLU A 78 17.76 -3.95 9.02
CA GLU A 78 18.72 -3.21 9.88
C GLU A 78 20.11 -3.09 9.23
N THR A 79 20.32 -3.77 8.10
CA THR A 79 21.53 -3.69 7.30
C THR A 79 21.37 -2.70 6.15
N SER A 80 22.41 -1.88 5.99
CA SER A 80 22.62 -0.81 5.02
C SER A 80 22.73 -1.28 3.56
N CYS A 81 21.82 -2.11 3.06
CA CYS A 81 21.89 -2.62 1.70
C CYS A 81 20.52 -2.62 1.01
N PRO A 82 20.24 -1.69 0.08
CA PRO A 82 19.01 -1.76 -0.72
C PRO A 82 19.14 -2.90 -1.74
N THR A 83 18.69 -4.10 -1.37
CA THR A 83 18.46 -5.19 -2.33
C THR A 83 17.23 -4.87 -3.17
N THR A 84 17.46 -4.20 -4.30
CA THR A 84 16.44 -4.07 -5.34
C THR A 84 16.37 -5.42 -6.05
N PHE A 85 15.29 -6.18 -5.87
CA PHE A 85 15.02 -7.36 -6.70
C PHE A 85 14.41 -6.90 -8.02
N PRO A 86 15.09 -7.07 -9.18
CA PRO A 86 14.45 -6.86 -10.47
C PRO A 86 13.53 -8.05 -10.74
N LEU A 87 12.28 -7.99 -10.29
CA LEU A 87 11.27 -8.94 -10.72
C LEU A 87 10.73 -8.49 -12.08
N SER A 88 11.44 -8.87 -13.15
CA SER A 88 10.91 -8.82 -14.51
C SER A 88 9.98 -10.01 -14.70
N ILE A 89 8.67 -9.81 -14.64
CA ILE A 89 7.70 -10.83 -15.07
C ILE A 89 7.63 -10.73 -16.61
N PRO A 90 8.08 -11.75 -17.37
CA PRO A 90 7.95 -11.73 -18.83
C PRO A 90 6.46 -11.72 -19.22
N LYS A 91 6.15 -10.97 -20.28
CA LYS A 91 4.82 -10.89 -20.90
C LYS A 91 4.32 -12.25 -21.39
#